data_AF-A0A2T2UIC8-F1
#
_entry.id   AF-A0A2T2UIC8-F1
#
_cell.length_a   1.000
_cell.length_b   1.000
_cell.length_c   1.000
_cell.angle_alpha   90.00
_cell.angle_beta   90.00
_cell.angle_gamma   90.00
#
_symmetry.space_group_name_H-M   'P 1'
#
loop_
_entity.id
_entity.type
_entity.pdbx_description
1 polymer ?
#
loop_
_entity_poly.entity_id
_entity_poly.type
_entity_poly.pdbx_seq_one_letter_code
_entity_poly.pdbx_strand_id
1 'polypeptide(L)'
;MQQPAIACILFVGIIVFWLMPEIHFDAMLSVDRYRLMNASVFGEGLLFWWLIVDPRGRAHAGLSFGLRILMLWAVMIPQIAIGAYIALSPSVLYDVYAVCGRAWPLDPITDQQLGGLLTWIPAAMMSVLGMLVVLRLWLHESTGHTDATAAGPDAASAKTSWAMRAPRSISMSW
;
A
#
# COMPACT_ATOMS: atom_id res chain seq x y z
N MET A 1 -7.63 8.43 15.17
CA MET A 1 -8.25 8.70 13.86
C MET A 1 -7.17 8.59 12.80
N GLN A 2 -7.26 7.65 11.87
CA GLN A 2 -6.35 7.59 10.71
C GLN A 2 -6.79 8.68 9.71
N GLN A 3 -5.88 9.54 9.25
CA GLN A 3 -6.16 10.62 8.28
C GLN A 3 -5.64 10.23 6.89
N PRO A 4 -6.45 9.54 6.06
CA PRO A 4 -5.99 8.89 4.82
C PRO A 4 -5.51 9.88 3.77
N ALA A 5 -6.14 11.05 3.67
CA ALA A 5 -5.71 12.10 2.75
C ALA A 5 -4.30 12.62 3.09
N ILE A 6 -4.02 12.83 4.38
CA ILE A 6 -2.70 13.27 4.84
C ILE A 6 -1.66 12.18 4.57
N ALA A 7 -2.00 10.90 4.78
CA ALA A 7 -1.10 9.81 4.43
C ALA A 7 -0.73 9.81 2.93
N CYS A 8 -1.71 9.94 2.03
CA CYS A 8 -1.42 10.01 0.59
C CYS A 8 -0.58 11.24 0.21
N ILE A 9 -0.89 12.41 0.78
CA ILE A 9 -0.17 13.65 0.50
C ILE A 9 1.27 13.55 0.99
N LEU A 10 1.51 12.99 2.18
CA LEU A 10 2.86 12.79 2.70
C LEU A 10 3.62 11.76 1.87
N PHE A 11 2.99 10.66 1.48
CA PHE A 11 3.58 9.62 0.62
C PHE A 11 4.06 10.16 -0.71
N VAL A 12 3.19 10.86 -1.43
CA VAL A 12 3.54 11.44 -2.72
C VAL A 12 4.50 12.62 -2.52
N GLY A 13 4.23 13.47 -1.52
CA GLY A 13 4.99 14.67 -1.27
C GLY A 13 6.45 14.41 -0.92
N ILE A 14 6.73 13.39 -0.12
CA ILE A 14 8.11 13.05 0.24
C ILE A 14 8.89 12.52 -0.96
N ILE A 15 8.23 11.72 -1.82
CA ILE A 15 8.83 11.20 -3.06
C ILE A 15 9.12 12.36 -4.03
N VAL A 16 8.16 13.26 -4.24
CA VAL A 16 8.34 14.44 -5.10
C VAL A 16 9.47 15.32 -4.59
N PHE A 17 9.50 15.59 -3.28
CA PHE A 17 10.52 16.41 -2.64
C PHE A 17 11.93 15.87 -2.91
N TRP A 18 12.15 14.57 -2.68
CA TRP A 18 13.48 13.96 -2.85
C TRP A 18 13.88 13.69 -4.30
N LEU A 19 12.91 13.61 -5.22
CA LEU A 19 13.18 13.43 -6.65
C LEU A 19 13.35 14.75 -7.41
N MET A 20 13.06 15.90 -6.78
CA MET A 20 13.34 17.20 -7.36
C MET A 20 14.85 17.34 -7.63
N PRO A 21 15.29 17.67 -8.86
CA PRO A 21 16.70 17.61 -9.24
C PRO A 21 17.66 18.35 -8.30
N GLU A 22 17.33 19.60 -7.93
CA GLU A 22 18.17 20.43 -7.04
C GLU A 22 18.29 19.83 -5.63
N ILE A 23 17.17 19.36 -5.07
CA ILE A 23 17.12 18.76 -3.73
C ILE A 23 17.85 17.42 -3.73
N HIS A 24 17.67 16.63 -4.78
CA HIS A 24 18.33 15.35 -4.96
C HIS A 24 19.85 15.53 -5.07
N PHE A 25 20.29 16.52 -5.85
CA PHE A 25 21.70 16.88 -5.96
C PHE A 25 22.30 17.16 -4.58
N ASP A 26 21.68 18.06 -3.81
CA ASP A 26 22.13 18.43 -2.46
C ASP A 26 22.14 17.26 -1.47
N ALA A 27 21.19 16.32 -1.61
CA ALA A 27 21.12 15.12 -0.79
C ALA A 27 22.27 14.15 -1.09
N MET A 28 22.70 14.05 -2.35
CA MET A 28 23.78 13.17 -2.77
C MET A 28 25.18 13.66 -2.38
N LEU A 29 25.37 14.98 -2.15
CA LEU A 29 26.67 15.54 -1.76
C LEU A 29 27.13 15.13 -0.35
N SER A 30 26.23 14.64 0.51
CA SER A 30 26.55 14.28 1.89
C SER A 30 25.95 12.92 2.25
N VAL A 31 26.78 12.05 2.84
CA VAL A 31 26.36 10.72 3.31
C VAL A 31 25.20 10.82 4.30
N ASP A 32 25.19 11.83 5.17
CA ASP A 32 24.14 11.99 6.18
C ASP A 32 22.81 12.45 5.56
N ARG A 33 22.85 13.33 4.56
CA ARG A 33 21.65 13.75 3.82
C ARG A 33 21.10 12.62 2.97
N TYR A 34 21.98 11.86 2.31
CA TYR A 34 21.61 10.65 1.58
C TYR A 34 20.91 9.62 2.49
N ARG A 35 21.45 9.39 3.70
CA ARG A 35 20.82 8.51 4.70
C ARG A 35 19.47 9.04 5.15
N LEU A 36 19.36 10.34 5.40
CA LEU A 36 18.09 10.98 5.78
C LEU A 36 17.03 10.83 4.68
N MET A 37 17.41 11.07 3.43
CA MET A 37 16.56 10.87 2.27
C MET A 37 15.99 9.45 2.25
N ASN A 38 16.87 8.44 2.23
CA ASN A 38 16.46 7.04 2.17
C ASN A 38 15.67 6.59 3.42
N ALA A 39 16.08 7.01 4.62
CA ALA A 39 15.38 6.67 5.86
C ALA A 39 13.98 7.26 5.91
N SER A 40 13.80 8.49 5.42
CA SER A 40 12.51 9.17 5.39
C SER A 40 11.55 8.53 4.39
N VAL A 41 12.01 8.22 3.18
CA VAL A 41 11.22 7.50 2.16
C VAL A 41 10.86 6.09 2.65
N PHE A 42 11.80 5.39 3.28
CA PHE A 42 11.54 4.06 3.84
C PHE A 42 10.51 4.10 4.99
N GLY A 43 10.69 5.03 5.93
CA GLY A 43 9.78 5.17 7.08
C GLY A 43 8.37 5.55 6.67
N GLU A 44 8.25 6.49 5.74
CA GLU A 44 6.96 6.91 5.19
C GLU A 44 6.31 5.74 4.43
N GLY A 45 7.06 5.02 3.59
CA GLY A 45 6.54 3.86 2.88
C GLY A 45 6.04 2.77 3.83
N LEU A 46 6.77 2.51 4.92
CA LEU A 46 6.33 1.55 5.94
C LEU A 46 5.02 1.98 6.61
N LEU A 47 4.86 3.26 6.94
CA LEU A 47 3.64 3.80 7.54
C LEU A 47 2.44 3.70 6.58
N PHE A 48 2.63 4.04 5.30
CA PHE A 48 1.59 3.92 4.29
C PHE A 48 1.18 2.46 4.07
N TRP A 49 2.15 1.55 3.90
CA TRP A 49 1.84 0.14 3.71
C TRP A 49 1.25 -0.52 4.95
N TRP A 50 1.63 -0.09 6.15
CA TRP A 50 0.97 -0.49 7.39
C TRP A 50 -0.52 -0.14 7.38
N LEU A 51 -0.86 1.07 6.92
CA LEU A 51 -2.24 1.53 6.79
C LEU A 51 -3.04 0.72 5.74
N ILE A 52 -2.40 0.35 4.63
CA ILE A 52 -3.03 -0.43 3.56
C ILE A 52 -3.27 -1.89 3.98
N VAL A 53 -2.30 -2.52 4.62
CA VAL A 53 -2.32 -3.95 4.98
C VAL A 53 -3.06 -4.22 6.30
N ASP A 54 -3.38 -3.18 7.09
CA ASP A 54 -4.07 -3.31 8.38
C ASP A 54 -5.28 -4.29 8.29
N PRO A 55 -5.24 -5.48 8.91
CA PRO A 55 -6.28 -6.49 8.73
C PRO A 55 -7.62 -6.08 9.35
N ARG A 56 -7.66 -4.98 10.12
CA ARG A 56 -8.87 -4.47 10.75
C ARG A 56 -9.80 -3.89 9.69
N GLY A 57 -10.95 -4.54 9.49
CA GLY A 57 -12.06 -4.00 8.71
C GLY A 57 -12.79 -2.86 9.43
N ARG A 58 -13.76 -2.24 8.77
CA ARG A 58 -14.58 -1.14 9.33
C ARG A 58 -15.28 -1.53 10.63
N ALA A 59 -15.65 -2.80 10.77
CA ALA A 59 -16.27 -3.37 11.97
C ALA A 59 -15.39 -3.28 13.23
N HIS A 60 -14.06 -3.21 13.06
CA HIS A 60 -13.08 -3.13 14.15
C HIS A 60 -12.32 -1.79 14.16
N ALA A 61 -12.99 -0.71 13.74
CA ALA A 61 -12.45 0.65 13.66
C ALA A 61 -11.25 0.85 12.71
N GLY A 62 -11.08 -0.04 11.72
CA GLY A 62 -10.07 0.12 10.67
C GLY A 62 -10.59 0.83 9.40
N LEU A 63 -9.68 1.15 8.49
CA LEU A 63 -9.99 1.84 7.23
C LEU A 63 -10.85 0.95 6.30
N SER A 64 -11.87 1.51 5.65
CA SER A 64 -12.71 0.74 4.71
C SER A 64 -11.89 0.28 3.50
N PHE A 65 -12.19 -0.93 2.98
CA PHE A 65 -11.47 -1.47 1.82
C PHE A 65 -11.56 -0.56 0.59
N GLY A 66 -12.74 0.01 0.31
CA GLY A 66 -12.91 0.96 -0.80
C GLY A 66 -12.03 2.19 -0.68
N LEU A 67 -11.81 2.70 0.55
CA LEU A 67 -10.92 3.85 0.76
C LEU A 67 -9.46 3.47 0.55
N ARG A 68 -9.04 2.26 0.94
CA ARG A 68 -7.68 1.76 0.68
C ARG A 68 -7.40 1.62 -0.81
N ILE A 69 -8.37 1.08 -1.58
CA ILE A 69 -8.27 1.00 -3.04
C ILE A 69 -8.13 2.40 -3.63
N LEU A 70 -8.96 3.36 -3.20
CA LEU A 70 -8.87 4.74 -3.66
C LEU A 70 -7.52 5.38 -3.32
N MET A 71 -6.98 5.13 -2.13
CA MET A 71 -5.65 5.61 -1.73
C MET A 71 -4.55 5.05 -2.62
N LEU A 72 -4.52 3.73 -2.84
CA LEU A 72 -3.54 3.08 -3.70
C LEU A 72 -3.61 3.61 -5.14
N TRP A 73 -4.82 3.82 -5.65
CA TRP A 73 -5.02 4.43 -6.97
C TRP A 73 -4.54 5.89 -7.02
N ALA A 74 -4.85 6.67 -5.98
CA ALA A 74 -4.49 8.08 -5.89
C ALA A 74 -2.98 8.31 -5.79
N VAL A 75 -2.23 7.48 -5.05
CA VAL A 75 -0.76 7.60 -4.98
C VAL A 75 -0.07 7.08 -6.24
N MET A 76 -0.69 6.12 -6.94
CA MET A 76 -0.13 5.52 -8.14
C MET A 76 -0.02 6.51 -9.30
N ILE A 77 -1.02 7.36 -9.52
CA ILE A 77 -1.03 8.35 -10.63
C ILE A 77 0.17 9.31 -10.59
N PRO A 78 0.41 10.08 -9.51
CA PRO A 78 1.54 11.01 -9.46
C PRO A 78 2.86 10.26 -9.53
N GLN A 79 2.96 9.06 -8.96
CA GLN A 79 4.17 8.26 -9.02
C GLN A 79 4.51 7.80 -10.45
N ILE A 80 3.50 7.37 -11.22
CA ILE A 80 3.65 7.09 -12.66
C ILE A 80 4.11 8.34 -13.39
N ALA A 81 3.49 9.50 -13.14
CA ALA A 81 3.82 10.75 -13.81
C ALA A 81 5.26 11.19 -13.55
N ILE A 82 5.74 11.10 -12.30
CA ILE A 82 7.12 11.46 -11.93
C ILE A 82 8.12 10.53 -12.61
N GLY A 83 7.92 9.21 -12.50
CA GLY A 83 8.85 8.26 -13.11
C GLY A 83 8.85 8.33 -14.64
N ALA A 84 7.69 8.57 -15.26
CA ALA A 84 7.60 8.82 -16.70
C ALA A 84 8.30 10.12 -17.10
N TYR A 85 8.16 11.20 -16.33
CA TYR A 85 8.86 12.46 -16.58
C TYR A 85 10.37 12.27 -16.55
N ILE A 86 10.90 11.56 -15.56
CA ILE A 86 12.34 11.26 -15.45
C ILE A 86 12.80 10.38 -16.62
N ALA A 87 12.06 9.30 -16.89
CA ALA A 87 12.44 8.31 -17.91
C ALA A 87 12.35 8.86 -19.34
N LEU A 88 11.41 9.75 -19.62
CA LEU A 88 11.15 10.25 -20.98
C LEU A 88 11.74 11.64 -21.22
N SER A 89 12.42 12.23 -20.22
CA SER A 89 13.09 13.52 -20.42
C SER A 89 14.24 13.39 -21.42
N PRO A 90 14.31 14.26 -22.44
CA PRO A 90 15.38 14.26 -23.44
C PRO A 90 16.69 14.86 -22.91
N SER A 91 16.65 15.57 -21.78
CA SER A 91 17.81 16.16 -21.12
C SER A 91 18.18 15.43 -19.84
N VAL A 92 19.46 15.54 -19.46
CA VAL A 92 19.97 15.05 -18.19
C VAL A 92 19.44 15.96 -17.07
N LEU A 93 18.59 15.43 -16.22
CA LEU A 93 18.01 16.07 -15.05
C LEU A 93 18.91 15.90 -13.81
N TYR A 94 19.62 14.78 -13.71
CA TYR A 94 20.48 14.46 -12.56
C TYR A 94 21.96 14.53 -12.95
N ASP A 95 22.49 15.75 -12.99
CA ASP A 95 23.91 16.04 -13.26
C ASP A 95 24.85 15.62 -12.11
N VAL A 96 24.31 15.44 -10.89
CA VAL A 96 25.07 15.00 -9.70
C VAL A 96 25.92 13.76 -9.94
N TYR A 97 25.45 12.83 -10.77
CA TYR A 97 26.16 11.59 -11.08
C TYR A 97 27.42 11.82 -11.93
N ALA A 98 27.56 12.98 -12.57
CA ALA A 98 28.82 13.39 -13.19
C ALA A 98 29.86 13.87 -12.16
N VAL A 99 29.41 14.39 -11.01
CA VAL A 99 30.26 14.95 -9.95
C VAL A 99 30.67 13.87 -8.94
N CYS A 100 29.72 13.07 -8.47
CA CYS A 100 29.95 12.01 -7.49
C CYS A 100 30.55 10.73 -8.10
N GLY A 101 30.57 10.65 -9.43
CA GLY A 101 30.91 9.44 -10.17
C GLY A 101 29.70 8.50 -10.30
N ARG A 102 29.71 7.71 -11.38
CA ARG A 102 28.66 6.70 -11.66
C ARG A 102 29.11 5.34 -11.16
N ALA A 103 28.18 4.56 -10.61
CA ALA A 103 28.45 3.19 -10.16
C ALA A 103 28.77 2.25 -11.34
N TRP A 104 28.21 2.52 -12.51
CA TRP A 104 28.50 1.83 -13.78
C TRP A 104 28.91 2.81 -14.87
N PRO A 105 29.71 2.37 -15.87
CA PRO A 105 30.09 3.17 -17.03
C PRO A 105 28.94 3.25 -18.05
N LEU A 106 27.80 3.81 -17.62
CA LEU A 106 26.63 4.04 -18.46
C LEU A 106 26.60 5.49 -18.96
N ASP A 107 26.00 5.68 -20.13
CA ASP A 107 25.68 7.02 -20.62
C ASP A 107 24.71 7.73 -19.64
N PRO A 108 24.91 9.03 -19.35
CA PRO A 108 24.06 9.77 -18.41
C PRO A 108 22.55 9.67 -18.72
N ILE A 109 22.17 9.68 -20.01
CA ILE A 109 20.76 9.62 -20.38
C ILE A 109 20.19 8.23 -20.13
N THR A 110 20.97 7.18 -20.42
CA THR A 110 20.56 5.79 -20.22
C THR A 110 20.40 5.49 -18.73
N ASP A 111 21.32 5.96 -17.89
CA ASP A 111 21.24 5.79 -16.43
C ASP A 111 19.98 6.46 -15.86
N GLN A 112 19.67 7.68 -16.27
CA GLN A 112 18.44 8.38 -15.88
C GLN A 112 17.18 7.65 -16.37
N GLN A 113 17.17 7.17 -17.62
CA GLN A 113 16.05 6.42 -18.18
C GLN A 113 15.74 5.19 -17.33
N LEU A 114 16.77 4.42 -16.97
CA LEU A 114 16.65 3.27 -16.08
C LEU A 114 16.15 3.69 -14.70
N GLY A 115 16.69 4.76 -14.12
CA GLY A 115 16.25 5.31 -12.83
C GLY A 115 14.75 5.70 -12.84
N GLY A 116 14.28 6.35 -13.90
CA GLY A 116 12.86 6.69 -14.07
C GLY A 116 11.97 5.47 -14.21
N LEU A 117 12.37 4.47 -15.01
CA LEU A 117 11.65 3.21 -15.16
C LEU A 117 11.58 2.42 -13.84
N LEU A 118 12.68 2.37 -13.08
CA LEU A 118 12.74 1.73 -11.77
C LEU A 118 11.92 2.46 -10.70
N THR A 119 11.75 3.78 -10.84
CA THR A 119 10.88 4.56 -9.95
C THR A 119 9.40 4.34 -10.28
N TRP A 120 9.09 4.18 -11.56
CA TRP A 120 7.72 4.03 -12.08
C TRP A 120 7.16 2.61 -11.92
N ILE A 121 7.78 1.63 -12.59
CA ILE A 121 7.16 0.32 -12.85
C ILE A 121 6.96 -0.48 -11.56
N PRO A 122 7.98 -0.67 -10.70
CA PRO A 122 7.83 -1.44 -9.47
C PRO A 122 6.76 -0.85 -8.56
N ALA A 123 6.71 0.48 -8.44
CA ALA A 123 5.74 1.15 -7.59
C ALA A 123 4.30 0.96 -8.07
N ALA A 124 4.05 1.18 -9.36
CA ALA A 124 2.72 0.96 -9.94
C ALA A 124 2.30 -0.51 -9.80
N MET A 125 3.21 -1.45 -10.05
CA MET A 125 2.97 -2.88 -9.88
C MET A 125 2.58 -3.22 -8.43
N MET A 126 3.30 -2.67 -7.45
CA MET A 126 3.00 -2.91 -6.04
C MET A 126 1.64 -2.34 -5.65
N SER A 127 1.28 -1.14 -6.11
CA SER A 127 -0.05 -0.56 -5.85
C SER A 127 -1.17 -1.41 -6.44
N VAL A 128 -1.00 -1.94 -7.66
CA VAL A 128 -1.96 -2.88 -8.27
C VAL A 128 -2.08 -4.17 -7.45
N LEU A 129 -0.97 -4.77 -7.03
CA LEU A 129 -0.97 -5.96 -6.17
C LEU A 129 -1.69 -5.70 -4.84
N GLY A 130 -1.42 -4.56 -4.20
CA GLY A 130 -2.10 -4.12 -2.99
C GLY A 130 -3.61 -3.99 -3.21
N MET A 131 -4.04 -3.39 -4.32
CA MET A 131 -5.47 -3.25 -4.66
C MET A 131 -6.13 -4.61 -4.84
N LEU A 132 -5.48 -5.56 -5.52
CA LEU A 132 -5.99 -6.92 -5.72
C LEU A 132 -6.13 -7.68 -4.39
N VAL A 133 -5.15 -7.55 -3.49
CA VAL A 133 -5.22 -8.15 -2.14
C VAL A 133 -6.38 -7.55 -1.35
N VAL A 134 -6.50 -6.22 -1.31
CA VAL A 134 -7.58 -5.52 -0.60
C VAL A 134 -8.95 -5.88 -1.17
N LEU A 135 -9.08 -5.97 -2.50
CA LEU A 135 -10.30 -6.40 -3.18
C LEU A 135 -10.67 -7.84 -2.80
N ARG A 136 -9.70 -8.75 -2.77
CA ARG A 136 -9.92 -10.14 -2.34
C ARG A 136 -10.42 -10.21 -0.89
N LEU A 137 -9.82 -9.44 0.00
CA LEU A 137 -10.26 -9.37 1.41
C LEU A 137 -11.69 -8.83 1.52
N TRP A 138 -12.01 -7.80 0.75
CA TRP A 138 -13.36 -7.22 0.72
C TRP A 138 -14.43 -8.22 0.26
N LEU A 139 -14.14 -9.00 -0.80
CA LEU A 139 -15.05 -10.03 -1.32
C LEU A 139 -15.26 -11.20 -0.34
N HIS A 140 -14.25 -11.53 0.48
CA HIS A 140 -14.37 -12.57 1.50
C HIS A 140 -15.20 -12.12 2.71
N GLU A 141 -15.15 -10.84 3.08
CA GLU A 141 -15.98 -10.31 4.17
C GLU A 141 -17.46 -10.21 3.76
N SER A 142 -17.75 -9.84 2.51
CA SER A 142 -19.13 -9.71 2.00
C SER A 142 -19.85 -11.06 1.85
N THR A 143 -19.13 -12.11 1.45
CA THR A 143 -19.67 -13.49 1.39
C THR A 143 -20.02 -14.01 2.78
N GLY A 144 -19.12 -13.86 3.76
CA GLY A 144 -19.38 -14.29 5.14
C GLY A 144 -20.54 -13.56 5.83
N HIS A 145 -20.77 -12.28 5.49
CA HIS A 145 -21.97 -11.55 5.97
C HIS A 145 -23.26 -12.10 5.36
N THR A 146 -23.25 -12.43 4.07
CA THR A 146 -24.43 -12.93 3.34
C THR A 146 -24.87 -14.30 3.84
N ASP A 147 -23.93 -15.19 4.14
CA ASP A 147 -24.22 -16.50 4.73
C ASP A 147 -24.79 -16.38 6.15
N ALA A 148 -24.30 -15.41 6.95
CA ALA A 148 -24.79 -15.16 8.30
C ALA A 148 -26.20 -14.56 8.33
N THR A 149 -26.55 -13.65 7.41
CA THR A 149 -27.93 -13.14 7.28
C THR A 149 -28.88 -14.17 6.68
N ALA A 150 -28.42 -15.03 5.76
CA ALA A 150 -29.21 -16.12 5.23
C ALA A 150 -29.51 -17.20 6.29
N ALA A 151 -28.60 -17.42 7.24
CA ALA A 151 -28.79 -18.31 8.39
C ALA A 151 -29.67 -17.70 9.50
N GLY A 152 -30.69 -16.92 9.14
CA GLY A 152 -31.54 -16.09 10.03
C GLY A 152 -32.06 -16.76 11.32
N PRO A 153 -32.72 -15.99 12.21
CA PRO A 153 -33.06 -16.38 13.59
C PRO A 153 -33.76 -17.75 13.75
N ASP A 154 -34.38 -18.26 12.69
CA ASP A 154 -34.97 -19.59 12.61
C ASP A 154 -33.97 -20.74 12.81
N ALA A 155 -32.71 -20.60 12.39
CA ALA A 155 -31.68 -21.63 12.61
C ALA A 155 -31.25 -21.72 14.08
N ALA A 156 -31.21 -20.58 14.78
CA ALA A 156 -30.95 -20.52 16.22
C ALA A 156 -32.17 -20.99 17.03
N SER A 157 -33.38 -20.63 16.61
CA SER A 157 -34.65 -21.09 17.20
C SER A 157 -34.84 -22.61 17.03
N ALA A 158 -34.55 -23.15 15.85
CA ALA A 158 -34.56 -24.58 15.57
C ALA A 158 -33.53 -25.35 16.41
N LYS A 159 -32.34 -24.77 16.64
CA LYS A 159 -31.32 -25.34 17.52
C LYS A 159 -31.79 -25.45 18.98
N THR A 160 -32.45 -24.42 19.46
CA THR A 160 -32.96 -24.35 20.83
C THR A 160 -34.18 -25.26 21.01
N SER A 161 -35.03 -25.36 19.99
CA SER A 161 -36.21 -26.24 19.92
C SER A 161 -35.86 -27.73 19.89
N TRP A 162 -34.83 -28.17 19.15
CA TRP A 162 -34.43 -29.59 19.16
C TRP A 162 -33.79 -29.98 20.49
N ALA A 163 -32.97 -29.10 21.09
CA ALA A 163 -32.29 -29.37 22.35
C ALA A 163 -33.28 -29.55 23.52
N MET A 164 -34.42 -28.83 23.48
CA MET A 164 -35.52 -29.03 24.43
C MET A 164 -36.36 -30.30 24.17
N ARG A 165 -36.39 -30.80 22.92
CA ARG A 165 -37.17 -31.99 22.54
C ARG A 165 -36.39 -33.30 22.58
N ALA A 166 -35.06 -33.25 22.74
CA ALA A 166 -34.25 -34.44 22.82
C ALA A 166 -34.58 -35.24 24.10
N PRO A 167 -35.00 -36.52 24.00
CA PRO A 167 -35.25 -37.34 25.18
C PRO A 167 -33.94 -37.52 25.96
N ARG A 168 -33.93 -37.13 27.24
CA ARG A 168 -32.78 -37.31 28.13
C ARG A 168 -32.49 -38.82 28.22
N SER A 169 -31.33 -39.23 27.72
CA SER A 169 -30.87 -40.60 27.83
C SER A 169 -30.80 -41.01 29.30
N ILE A 170 -31.48 -42.10 29.63
CA ILE A 170 -31.49 -42.71 30.97
C ILE A 170 -30.07 -43.17 31.29
N SER A 171 -29.49 -42.64 32.37
CA SER A 171 -28.20 -43.12 32.87
C SER A 171 -28.42 -44.40 33.68
N MET A 172 -27.79 -45.49 33.24
CA MET A 172 -27.63 -46.71 34.03
C MET A 172 -26.39 -46.54 34.91
N SER A 173 -26.60 -46.40 36.20
CA SER A 173 -25.58 -46.52 37.24
C SER A 173 -25.32 -48.01 37.51
N TRP A 174 -24.08 -48.44 37.37
CA TRP A 174 -23.59 -49.73 37.88
C TRP A 174 -23.29 -49.62 39.38
#